data_AF-A0A9P3L5S6-F1
#
_entry.id   AF-A0A9P3L5S6-F1
#
_cell.length_a   1.000
_cell.length_b   1.000
_cell.length_c   1.000
_cell.angle_alpha   90.00
_cell.angle_beta   90.00
_cell.angle_gamma   90.00
#
_symmetry.space_group_name_H-M   'P 1'
#
loop_
_entity.id
_entity.type
_entity.pdbx_description
1 polymer ?
#
loop_
_entity_poly.entity_id
_entity_poly.type
_entity_poly.pdbx_seq_one_letter_code
_entity_poly.pdbx_strand_id
1 'polypeptide(L)'
;MIYRHKYGPEGELTRYKSRLVARGFQQTKGKDYDEVFAPVGKGTTLRVLLAIAALLGWKIRQMDIVTAFLNGIILEEVAEQMLEMQFKCSKMGEVKYYLGMHVERDVEKGVLRLHQRKYCEGLAEKSKLRFL
;
A
#
# COMPACT_ATOMS: atom_id res chain seq x y z
N MET A 1 -14.93 19.42 -9.04
CA MET A 1 -14.04 19.85 -7.94
C MET A 1 -14.73 19.53 -6.62
N ILE A 2 -14.11 18.71 -5.77
CA ILE A 2 -14.60 18.46 -4.41
C ILE A 2 -13.69 19.22 -3.46
N TYR A 3 -14.27 20.07 -2.64
CA TYR A 3 -13.55 20.87 -1.67
C TYR A 3 -14.02 20.48 -0.26
N ARG A 4 -13.06 20.19 0.62
CA ARG A 4 -13.34 19.83 2.02
C ARG A 4 -12.29 20.45 2.94
N HIS A 5 -12.77 21.01 4.04
CA HIS A 5 -11.92 21.44 5.14
C HIS A 5 -11.54 20.24 6.00
N LYS A 6 -10.29 20.20 6.47
CA LYS A 6 -9.86 19.30 7.54
C LYS A 6 -9.70 20.14 8.80
N TYR A 7 -10.40 19.73 9.86
CA TYR A 7 -10.29 20.33 11.18
C TYR A 7 -9.39 19.47 12.06
N GLY A 8 -8.67 20.11 12.98
CA GLY A 8 -7.86 19.46 13.98
C GLY A 8 -8.70 18.95 15.15
N PRO A 9 -8.06 18.33 16.16
CA PRO A 9 -8.73 17.74 17.31
C PRO A 9 -9.49 18.78 18.15
N GLU A 10 -9.04 20.04 18.14
CA GLU A 10 -9.65 21.15 18.87
C GLU A 10 -10.59 21.98 18.00
N GLY A 11 -10.93 21.50 16.79
CA GLY A 11 -11.86 22.16 15.87
C GLY A 11 -11.24 23.27 15.02
N GLU A 12 -9.93 23.48 15.12
CA GLU A 12 -9.19 24.47 14.34
C GLU A 12 -9.02 24.02 12.89
N LEU A 13 -9.07 24.97 11.95
CA LEU A 13 -8.93 24.65 10.53
C LEU A 13 -7.47 24.34 10.18
N THR A 14 -7.14 23.05 10.09
CA THR A 14 -5.75 22.60 9.89
C THR A 14 -5.34 22.54 8.43
N ARG A 15 -6.26 22.23 7.50
CA ARG A 15 -5.91 22.10 6.09
C ARG A 15 -7.09 22.25 5.14
N TYR A 16 -6.90 23.03 4.08
CA TYR A 16 -7.77 23.04 2.92
C TYR A 16 -7.42 21.87 1.99
N LYS A 17 -8.39 21.00 1.70
CA LYS A 17 -8.21 19.91 0.73
C LYS A 17 -9.18 20.09 -0.43
N SER A 18 -8.65 20.40 -1.59
CA SER A 18 -9.35 20.27 -2.86
C SER A 18 -8.90 18.99 -3.57
N ARG A 19 -9.83 18.33 -4.23
CA ARG A 19 -9.55 17.29 -5.22
C ARG A 19 -10.28 17.65 -6.51
N LEU A 20 -9.53 17.76 -7.60
CA LEU A 20 -10.14 17.67 -8.93
C LEU A 20 -10.47 16.19 -9.14
N VAL A 21 -11.77 15.91 -9.22
CA VAL A 21 -12.29 14.58 -9.52
C VAL A 21 -13.01 14.71 -10.84
N ALA A 22 -12.62 13.90 -11.83
CA ALA A 22 -13.34 13.78 -13.08
C ALA A 22 -14.78 13.35 -12.77
N ARG A 23 -15.76 14.04 -13.36
CA ARG A 23 -17.17 13.68 -13.21
C ARG A 23 -17.39 12.36 -13.96
N GLY A 24 -17.46 11.24 -13.24
CA GLY A 24 -17.57 9.89 -13.84
C GLY A 24 -18.74 9.71 -14.81
N PHE A 25 -19.77 10.56 -14.73
CA PHE A 25 -20.89 10.56 -15.67
C PHE A 25 -20.60 11.20 -17.04
N GLN A 26 -19.41 11.80 -17.24
CA GLN A 26 -18.94 12.29 -18.53
C GLN A 26 -17.90 11.35 -19.18
N GLN A 27 -17.65 10.18 -18.57
CA GLN A 27 -16.72 9.19 -19.13
C GLN A 27 -17.37 8.46 -20.30
N THR A 28 -16.66 8.37 -21.43
CA THR A 28 -17.15 7.69 -22.63
C THR A 28 -16.63 6.24 -22.65
N LYS A 29 -17.54 5.26 -22.68
CA LYS A 29 -17.22 3.83 -22.78
C LYS A 29 -16.34 3.58 -24.03
N GLY A 30 -15.15 2.99 -23.83
CA GLY A 30 -14.18 2.72 -24.89
C GLY A 30 -13.17 3.83 -25.20
N LYS A 31 -13.16 4.93 -24.42
CA LYS A 31 -12.16 6.00 -24.52
C LYS A 31 -11.48 6.31 -23.18
N ASP A 32 -12.26 6.45 -22.11
CA ASP A 32 -11.76 6.82 -20.77
C ASP A 32 -11.72 5.63 -19.78
N TYR A 33 -12.32 4.49 -20.15
CA TYR A 33 -12.44 3.31 -19.27
C TYR A 33 -11.24 2.37 -19.36
N ASP A 34 -10.50 2.39 -20.47
CA ASP A 34 -9.44 1.42 -20.74
C ASP A 34 -8.05 1.91 -20.31
N GLU A 35 -7.92 3.16 -19.86
CA GLU A 35 -6.64 3.82 -19.53
C GLU A 35 -6.39 4.05 -18.03
N VAL A 36 -7.03 3.29 -17.13
CA VAL A 36 -6.72 3.35 -15.70
C VAL A 36 -6.18 2.02 -15.21
N PHE A 37 -5.04 1.62 -15.75
CA PHE A 37 -4.16 0.67 -15.08
C PHE A 37 -3.45 1.40 -13.95
N ALA A 38 -4.12 1.56 -12.80
CA ALA A 38 -3.37 1.73 -11.57
C ALA A 38 -2.62 0.40 -11.34
N PRO A 39 -1.28 0.36 -11.33
CA PRO A 39 -0.51 -0.85 -11.11
C PRO A 39 -0.59 -1.25 -9.63
N VAL A 40 -1.79 -1.56 -9.15
CA VAL A 40 -1.98 -2.16 -7.85
C VAL A 40 -1.72 -3.64 -8.05
N GLY A 41 -0.52 -4.07 -7.68
CA GLY A 41 -0.16 -5.49 -7.70
C GLY A 41 -1.25 -6.33 -7.03
N LYS A 42 -1.75 -7.35 -7.73
CA LYS A 42 -2.78 -8.23 -7.18
C LYS A 42 -2.23 -8.93 -5.94
N GLY A 43 -3.06 -9.05 -4.89
CA GLY A 43 -2.66 -9.72 -3.65
C GLY A 43 -2.13 -11.14 -3.86
N THR A 44 -2.62 -11.85 -4.88
CA THR A 44 -2.11 -13.18 -5.29
C THR A 44 -0.66 -13.12 -5.78
N THR A 45 -0.33 -12.17 -6.67
CA THR A 45 1.04 -11.99 -7.17
C THR A 45 2.01 -11.71 -6.03
N LEU A 46 1.60 -10.85 -5.09
CA LEU A 46 2.40 -10.58 -3.90
C LEU A 46 2.59 -11.84 -3.06
N ARG A 47 1.53 -12.62 -2.79
CA ARG A 47 1.65 -13.87 -2.02
C ARG A 47 2.65 -14.84 -2.67
N VAL A 48 2.65 -14.93 -3.99
CA VAL A 48 3.64 -15.73 -4.74
C VAL A 48 5.05 -15.18 -4.52
N LEU A 49 5.26 -13.87 -4.65
CA LEU A 49 6.58 -13.25 -4.41
C LEU A 49 7.07 -13.47 -2.97
N LEU A 50 6.18 -13.32 -1.98
CA LEU A 50 6.50 -13.57 -0.57
C LEU A 50 6.83 -15.05 -0.31
N ALA A 51 6.11 -15.97 -0.95
CA ALA A 51 6.40 -17.40 -0.86
C ALA A 51 7.76 -17.75 -1.48
N ILE A 52 8.08 -17.20 -2.66
CA ILE A 52 9.39 -17.35 -3.29
C ILE A 52 10.48 -16.79 -2.39
N ALA A 53 10.29 -15.59 -1.83
CA ALA A 53 11.25 -14.98 -0.93
C ALA A 53 11.45 -15.77 0.37
N ALA A 54 10.42 -16.47 0.85
CA ALA A 54 10.52 -17.38 1.99
C ALA A 54 11.32 -18.65 1.63
N LEU A 55 10.99 -19.29 0.50
CA LEU A 55 11.67 -20.48 -0.01
C LEU A 55 13.15 -20.25 -0.28
N LEU A 56 13.51 -19.09 -0.84
CA LEU A 56 14.88 -18.74 -1.20
C LEU A 56 15.65 -18.03 -0.07
N GLY A 57 15.03 -17.83 1.10
CA GLY A 57 15.68 -17.14 2.22
C GLY A 57 15.94 -15.64 1.99
N TRP A 58 15.36 -15.03 0.96
CA TRP A 58 15.62 -13.64 0.57
C TRP A 58 15.05 -12.60 1.53
N LYS A 59 15.86 -11.69 2.05
CA LYS A 59 15.37 -10.56 2.86
C LYS A 59 14.41 -9.67 2.06
N ILE A 60 13.28 -9.30 2.66
CA ILE A 60 12.28 -8.43 2.04
C ILE A 60 12.32 -7.07 2.73
N ARG A 61 12.46 -6.01 1.95
CA ARG A 61 12.44 -4.62 2.41
C ARG A 61 11.33 -3.84 1.73
N GLN A 62 10.78 -2.86 2.44
CA GLN A 62 9.76 -1.97 1.90
C GLN A 62 10.31 -0.56 1.71
N MET A 63 10.02 -0.01 0.54
CA MET A 63 10.29 1.37 0.17
C MET A 63 8.98 2.02 -0.29
N ASP A 64 8.69 3.20 0.25
CA ASP A 64 7.55 4.03 -0.18
C ASP A 64 8.07 5.15 -1.08
N ILE A 65 7.60 5.19 -2.33
CA ILE A 65 8.01 6.15 -3.35
C ILE A 65 6.92 7.21 -3.49
N VAL A 66 7.23 8.44 -3.08
CA VAL A 66 6.25 9.53 -2.94
C VAL A 66 5.66 9.97 -4.29
N THR A 67 6.38 9.77 -5.40
CA THR A 67 6.01 10.25 -6.74
C THR A 67 5.88 9.13 -7.78
N ALA A 68 5.66 7.87 -7.35
CA ALA A 68 5.60 6.72 -8.25
C ALA A 68 4.53 6.85 -9.36
N PHE A 69 3.43 7.56 -9.09
CA PHE A 69 2.36 7.76 -10.06
C PHE A 69 2.79 8.58 -11.31
N LEU A 70 3.81 9.44 -11.16
CA LEU A 70 4.29 10.30 -12.25
C LEU A 70 5.40 9.66 -13.08
N ASN A 71 6.00 8.57 -12.60
CA ASN A 71 7.15 7.92 -13.23
C ASN A 71 6.86 6.42 -13.39
N GLY A 72 5.95 6.11 -14.32
CA GLY A 72 5.43 4.76 -14.54
C GLY A 72 6.38 3.80 -15.28
N ILE A 73 7.56 4.27 -15.71
CA ILE A 73 8.55 3.42 -16.38
C ILE A 73 9.63 3.06 -15.36
N ILE A 74 9.51 1.86 -14.82
CA ILE A 74 10.54 1.22 -13.98
C ILE A 74 11.20 0.16 -14.86
N LEU A 75 12.54 0.23 -15.01
CA LEU A 75 13.31 -0.77 -15.75
C LEU A 75 13.26 -2.13 -15.04
N GLU A 76 13.55 -3.22 -15.75
CA GLU A 76 13.43 -4.58 -15.21
C GLU A 76 14.45 -4.88 -14.09
N GLU A 77 15.58 -4.18 -14.10
CA GLU A 77 16.60 -4.22 -13.04
C GLU A 77 16.77 -2.84 -12.41
N VAL A 78 16.22 -2.64 -11.22
CA VAL A 78 16.41 -1.40 -10.45
C VAL A 78 16.89 -1.72 -9.05
N ALA A 79 18.06 -1.19 -8.70
CA ALA A 79 18.59 -1.25 -7.34
C ALA A 79 17.95 -0.18 -6.43
N GLU A 80 17.89 -0.46 -5.13
CA GLU A 80 17.38 0.46 -4.08
C GLU A 80 18.01 1.87 -4.20
N GLN A 81 19.32 1.91 -4.46
CA GLN A 81 20.11 3.14 -4.60
C GLN A 81 19.72 3.95 -5.85
N MET A 82 19.36 3.30 -6.95
CA MET A 82 18.93 3.98 -8.17
C MET A 82 17.58 4.67 -7.95
N LEU A 83 16.67 4.02 -7.21
CA LEU A 83 15.40 4.62 -6.81
C LEU A 83 15.62 5.82 -5.90
N GLU A 84 16.58 5.76 -4.98
CA GLU A 84 16.92 6.88 -4.08
C GLU A 84 17.48 8.09 -4.82
N MET A 85 18.25 7.88 -5.89
CA MET A 85 18.78 8.98 -6.70
C MET A 85 17.71 9.64 -7.55
N GLN A 86 16.74 8.87 -8.05
CA GLN A 86 15.72 9.36 -8.99
C GLN A 86 14.43 9.82 -8.32
N PHE A 87 14.09 9.25 -7.15
CA PHE A 87 12.83 9.48 -6.50
C PHE A 87 13.00 9.87 -5.05
N LYS A 88 12.09 10.73 -4.59
CA LYS A 88 11.89 10.93 -3.16
C LYS A 88 11.28 9.65 -2.58
N CYS A 89 12.06 8.94 -1.79
CA CYS A 89 11.67 7.67 -1.18
C CYS A 89 11.78 7.70 0.35
N SER A 90 10.97 6.89 1.02
CA SER A 90 11.07 6.60 2.45
C SER A 90 11.33 5.12 2.65
N LYS A 91 12.42 4.79 3.35
CA LYS A 91 12.74 3.41 3.72
C LYS A 91 11.90 3.01 4.92
N MET A 92 11.06 1.99 4.75
CA MET A 92 10.25 1.44 5.82
C MET A 92 10.94 0.28 6.55
N GLY A 93 12.10 -0.16 6.05
CA GLY A 93 12.89 -1.23 6.64
C GLY A 93 12.31 -2.62 6.33
N GLU A 94 12.41 -3.53 7.28
CA GLU A 94 11.80 -4.85 7.15
C GLU A 94 10.28 -4.76 7.07
N VAL A 95 9.70 -5.61 6.21
CA VAL A 95 8.24 -5.66 6.05
C VAL A 95 7.62 -6.18 7.34
N LYS A 96 6.97 -5.29 8.09
CA LYS A 96 6.14 -5.63 9.26
C LYS A 96 4.65 -5.59 8.96
N TYR A 97 4.24 -4.71 8.06
CA TYR A 97 2.86 -4.51 7.66
C TYR A 97 2.77 -4.33 6.15
N TYR A 98 1.87 -5.05 5.50
CA TYR A 98 1.59 -4.87 4.08
C TYR A 98 0.10 -5.00 3.80
N LEU A 99 -0.52 -3.96 3.24
CA LEU A 99 -1.97 -3.88 2.99
C LEU A 99 -2.82 -4.23 4.23
N GLY A 100 -2.35 -3.84 5.42
CA GLY A 100 -3.02 -4.14 6.69
C GLY A 100 -2.83 -5.57 7.21
N MET A 101 -2.07 -6.43 6.50
CA MET A 101 -1.61 -7.72 7.00
C MET A 101 -0.30 -7.54 7.75
N HIS A 102 -0.20 -8.15 8.93
CA HIS A 102 1.05 -8.29 9.67
C HIS A 102 1.90 -9.37 9.01
N VAL A 103 3.20 -9.07 8.86
CA VAL A 103 4.19 -9.96 8.27
C VAL A 103 5.21 -10.30 9.34
N GLU A 104 5.35 -11.60 9.63
CA GLU A 104 6.37 -12.12 10.53
C GLU A 104 7.26 -13.08 9.74
N ARG A 105 8.57 -12.86 9.81
CA ARG A 105 9.53 -13.67 9.07
C ARG A 105 10.53 -14.32 10.02
N ASP A 106 10.64 -15.63 9.91
CA ASP A 106 11.68 -16.44 10.53
C ASP A 106 12.62 -16.92 9.42
N VAL A 107 13.81 -16.29 9.34
CA VAL A 107 14.79 -16.58 8.28
C VAL A 107 15.45 -17.93 8.48
N GLU A 108 15.68 -18.34 9.74
CA GLU A 108 16.32 -19.61 10.07
C GLU A 108 15.42 -20.80 9.74
N LYS A 109 14.10 -20.65 9.96
CA LYS A 109 13.11 -21.69 9.65
C LYS A 109 12.55 -21.58 8.23
N GLY A 110 12.90 -20.53 7.47
CA GLY A 110 12.35 -20.28 6.14
C GLY A 110 10.84 -20.01 6.15
N VAL A 111 10.28 -19.52 7.26
CA VAL A 111 8.83 -19.34 7.43
C VAL A 111 8.46 -17.87 7.33
N LEU A 112 7.42 -17.57 6.55
CA LEU A 112 6.79 -16.26 6.49
C LEU A 112 5.30 -16.38 6.86
N ARG A 113 4.88 -15.69 7.92
CA ARG A 113 3.51 -15.68 8.41
C ARG A 113 2.82 -14.37 8.03
N LEU A 114 1.60 -14.48 7.53
CA LEU A 114 0.72 -13.36 7.19
C LEU A 114 -0.55 -13.46 8.02
N HIS A 115 -0.88 -12.44 8.81
CA HIS A 115 -2.12 -12.44 9.60
C HIS A 115 -2.67 -11.04 9.83
N GLN A 116 -3.98 -10.92 10.07
CA GLN A 116 -4.66 -9.65 10.32
C GLN A 116 -5.16 -9.52 11.77
N ARG A 117 -4.41 -10.08 12.73
CA ARG A 117 -4.83 -10.18 14.14
C ARG A 117 -5.37 -8.86 14.71
N LYS A 118 -4.63 -7.75 14.53
CA LYS A 118 -5.06 -6.41 14.97
C LYS A 118 -6.38 -5.94 14.35
N TYR A 119 -6.62 -6.27 13.09
CA TYR A 119 -7.88 -5.93 12.42
C TYR A 119 -9.03 -6.77 12.98
N CYS A 120 -8.82 -8.07 13.20
CA CYS A 120 -9.82 -8.95 13.82
C CYS A 120 -10.13 -8.52 15.26
N GLU A 121 -9.11 -8.18 16.05
CA GLU A 121 -9.26 -7.66 17.42
C GLU A 121 -10.03 -6.34 17.44
N GLY A 122 -9.63 -5.37 16.60
CA GLY A 122 -10.35 -4.09 16.49
C GLY A 122 -11.78 -4.24 15.96
N LEU A 123 -12.05 -5.25 15.12
CA LEU A 123 -13.41 -5.57 14.70
C LEU A 123 -14.22 -6.18 15.85
N ALA A 124 -13.64 -7.10 16.63
CA ALA A 124 -14.28 -7.72 17.78
C ALA A 124 -14.64 -6.67 18.86
N GLU A 125 -13.74 -5.73 19.14
CA GLU A 125 -13.99 -4.61 20.05
C GLU A 125 -15.12 -3.70 19.57
N LYS A 126 -15.11 -3.33 18.29
CA LYS A 126 -16.14 -2.45 17.69
C LYS A 126 -17.51 -3.13 17.58
N SER A 127 -17.54 -4.44 17.39
CA SER A 127 -18.77 -5.21 17.21
C SER A 127 -19.41 -5.66 18.53
N LYS A 128 -18.78 -5.43 19.69
CA LYS A 128 -19.21 -5.97 21.00
C LYS A 128 -19.44 -7.49 20.97
N LEU A 129 -18.77 -8.22 20.07
CA LEU A 129 -18.84 -9.68 20.02
C LEU A 129 -18.08 -10.24 21.23
N ARG A 130 -18.77 -10.36 22.35
CA ARG A 130 -18.34 -11.20 23.47
C ARG A 130 -18.62 -12.65 23.05
N PHE A 131 -17.56 -13.41 22.78
CA PHE A 131 -17.69 -14.86 22.80
C PHE A 131 -18.05 -15.25 24.23
N LEU A 132 -19.26 -15.78 24.39
CA LEU A 132 -19.76 -16.39 25.62
C LEU A 132 -18.84 -17.55 26.03
#